data_AF-A0A6G6SEB4-F1
#
_entry.id   AF-A0A6G6SEB4-F1
#
_cell.length_a   1.000
_cell.length_b   1.000
_cell.length_c   1.000
_cell.angle_alpha   90.00
_cell.angle_beta   90.00
_cell.angle_gamma   90.00
#
_symmetry.space_group_name_H-M   'P 1'
#
loop_
_entity.id
_entity.type
_entity.pdbx_description
1 polymer ?
#
loop_
_entity_poly.entity_id
_entity_poly.type
_entity_poly.pdbx_seq_one_letter_code
_entity_poly.pdbx_strand_id
1 'polypeptide(L)'
;MAISGTTQLQDENGKIYQIGDLIKSGGAGSVSHINNAPSQVSKVYHDKIDKAYYLKKITAMQKLEPTLKAVSVNDIPIIQLAWPQARLYNSQKQFVGFVMPELDVKNTIELEYILQERQAKAHHLPTGMGAKVILAYNLCSLIDALHQQGHRIIDMKPLNLRFYKSSLYMSLLDCDGFSIQGEKIRYPAGQFTVEYLAPEFQAKQAIPQDQEERQDLFALAVIIFQLLNFGIHPFSGRPKNDTVPTDIPRRIAGRFYGYGVKAHNLITPNVASGHKQLPDKLRTLFDKAFSGNPTLRPSAKTWATALYEYAQSEKQQMLVCQKDKKHQYFAGKACAACARQTQLQQVAITQKQSQKQREQIRQNSIKNANVRHTPIHTAPAKPIQPPAIFISLKQALSKVPAVIFHTAIAIIAPIIFGLFLMYFIPQGISGDLGFTWITDLIKANYIEQLLITMLSVIFLMMIAIIILIIFILPSLRILKRKP
;
A
#
# COMPACT_ATOMS: atom_id res chain seq x y z
N MET A 1 23.74 24.12 23.55
CA MET A 1 24.77 23.07 23.72
C MET A 1 24.17 21.75 23.26
N ALA A 2 24.53 21.30 22.06
CA ALA A 2 24.10 20.01 21.52
C ALA A 2 25.10 18.94 21.96
N ILE A 3 24.71 18.07 22.88
CA ILE A 3 25.51 16.90 23.25
C ILE A 3 25.25 15.85 22.16
N SER A 4 26.07 15.88 21.12
CA SER A 4 26.20 14.82 20.10
C SER A 4 26.89 13.60 20.74
N GLY A 5 26.19 12.89 21.62
CA GLY A 5 26.62 11.59 22.09
C GLY A 5 26.36 10.55 21.01
N THR A 6 27.38 10.13 20.27
CA THR A 6 27.28 8.98 19.37
C THR A 6 26.85 7.78 20.20
N THR A 7 25.65 7.24 19.96
CA THR A 7 25.18 6.07 20.71
C THR A 7 26.07 4.89 20.34
N GLN A 8 26.71 4.27 21.33
CA GLN A 8 27.52 3.08 21.13
C GLN A 8 26.71 1.85 21.53
N LEU A 9 26.65 0.87 20.63
CA LEU A 9 26.06 -0.45 20.87
C LEU A 9 27.15 -1.51 20.69
N GLN A 10 26.98 -2.65 21.36
CA GLN A 10 27.94 -3.75 21.30
C GLN A 10 27.27 -4.99 20.70
N ASP A 11 27.99 -5.81 19.94
CA ASP A 11 27.50 -7.11 19.52
C ASP A 11 27.78 -8.26 20.51
N GLU A 12 27.29 -9.45 20.20
CA GLU A 12 27.50 -10.64 21.01
C GLU A 12 28.97 -11.06 21.20
N ASN A 13 29.89 -10.58 20.35
CA ASN A 13 31.31 -10.87 20.39
C ASN A 13 32.12 -9.72 21.00
N GLY A 14 31.44 -8.66 21.43
CA GLY A 14 32.06 -7.50 22.06
C GLY A 14 32.47 -6.39 21.10
N LYS A 15 32.20 -6.50 19.79
CA LYS A 15 32.51 -5.46 18.80
C LYS A 15 31.61 -4.25 19.03
N ILE A 16 32.20 -3.06 19.02
CA ILE A 16 31.49 -1.80 19.23
C ILE A 16 31.04 -1.23 17.88
N TYR A 17 29.79 -0.79 17.84
CA TYR A 17 29.13 -0.14 16.71
C TYR A 17 28.77 1.31 17.09
N GLN A 18 29.29 2.27 16.33
CA GLN A 18 29.01 3.70 16.50
C GLN A 18 27.80 4.08 15.65
N ILE A 19 26.64 4.22 16.29
CA ILE A 19 25.39 4.49 15.59
C ILE A 19 25.40 5.95 15.10
N GLY A 20 25.27 6.10 13.79
CA GLY A 20 25.24 7.37 13.08
C GLY A 20 23.83 7.83 12.74
N ASP A 21 23.70 8.50 11.60
CA ASP A 21 22.48 9.17 11.19
C ASP A 21 21.31 8.21 10.95
N LEU A 22 20.11 8.67 11.32
CA LEU A 22 18.86 7.96 11.07
C LEU A 22 18.55 7.95 9.58
N ILE A 23 18.38 6.75 9.01
CA ILE A 23 17.94 6.56 7.62
C ILE A 23 16.41 6.60 7.56
N LYS A 24 15.77 5.81 8.42
CA LYS A 24 14.32 5.66 8.45
C LYS A 24 13.86 5.16 9.82
N SER A 25 12.72 5.65 10.29
CA SER A 25 12.01 5.06 11.42
C SER A 25 10.71 4.43 10.93
N GLY A 26 10.48 3.16 11.31
CA GLY A 26 9.30 2.38 10.94
C GLY A 26 8.50 1.93 12.16
N GLY A 27 7.50 1.06 11.96
CA GLY A 27 6.60 0.64 13.05
C GLY A 27 7.26 -0.20 14.14
N ALA A 28 8.31 -0.96 13.79
CA ALA A 28 9.02 -1.85 14.72
C ALA A 28 10.34 -1.28 15.24
N GLY A 29 10.99 -0.41 14.48
CA GLY A 29 12.33 0.05 14.82
C GLY A 29 12.85 1.15 13.92
N SER A 30 13.98 1.70 14.33
CA SER A 30 14.72 2.74 13.64
C SER A 30 15.95 2.15 12.97
N VAL A 31 16.14 2.46 11.69
CA VAL A 31 17.31 2.06 10.90
C VAL A 31 18.26 3.25 10.77
N SER A 32 19.52 3.06 11.17
CA SER A 32 20.55 4.10 11.17
C SER A 32 21.86 3.58 10.56
N HIS A 33 22.62 4.48 9.93
CA HIS A 33 23.99 4.18 9.50
C HIS A 33 24.89 3.82 10.69
N ILE A 34 26.00 3.18 10.39
CA ILE A 34 27.05 2.85 11.36
C ILE A 34 28.35 3.51 10.92
N ASN A 35 28.83 4.47 11.70
CA ASN A 35 29.99 5.30 11.33
C ASN A 35 31.28 4.48 11.16
N ASN A 36 31.46 3.45 11.98
CA ASN A 36 32.62 2.56 11.94
C ASN A 36 32.37 1.24 11.17
N ALA A 37 31.25 1.13 10.43
CA ALA A 37 30.98 0.01 9.52
C ALA A 37 30.11 0.47 8.33
N PRO A 38 30.69 1.16 7.33
CA PRO A 38 29.92 1.87 6.29
C PRO A 38 29.16 0.98 5.29
N SER A 39 29.36 -0.34 5.30
CA SER A 39 28.59 -1.30 4.50
C SER A 39 27.48 -1.99 5.29
N GLN A 40 27.23 -1.53 6.52
CA GLN A 40 26.25 -2.09 7.45
C GLN A 40 25.37 -0.98 8.03
N VAL A 41 24.13 -1.34 8.32
CA VAL A 41 23.18 -0.50 9.05
C VAL A 41 22.71 -1.21 10.30
N SER A 42 22.32 -0.43 11.29
CA SER A 42 21.69 -0.92 12.51
C SER A 42 20.17 -0.82 12.37
N LYS A 43 19.44 -1.78 12.93
CA LYS A 43 18.01 -1.66 13.23
C LYS A 43 17.82 -1.81 14.73
N VAL A 44 17.38 -0.74 15.38
CA VAL A 44 17.08 -0.71 16.82
C VAL A 44 15.58 -0.76 17.03
N TYR A 45 15.09 -1.76 17.77
CA TYR A 45 13.68 -1.94 18.05
C TYR A 45 13.14 -0.88 19.01
N HIS A 46 11.91 -0.43 18.77
CA HIS A 46 11.19 0.47 19.69
C HIS A 46 10.78 -0.27 20.97
N ASP A 47 10.50 0.47 22.04
CA ASP A 47 10.25 -0.12 23.36
C ASP A 47 9.00 -0.98 23.47
N LYS A 48 8.00 -0.72 22.63
CA LYS A 48 6.77 -1.51 22.55
C LYS A 48 6.97 -2.90 21.91
N ILE A 49 8.13 -3.16 21.32
CA ILE A 49 8.43 -4.45 20.69
C ILE A 49 8.90 -5.45 21.74
N ASP A 50 8.41 -6.68 21.64
CA ASP A 50 8.89 -7.80 22.46
C ASP A 50 10.34 -8.17 22.08
N LYS A 51 11.29 -7.47 22.70
CA LYS A 51 12.72 -7.67 22.51
C LYS A 51 13.17 -9.08 22.93
N ALA A 52 12.47 -9.75 23.85
CA ALA A 52 12.80 -11.11 24.28
C ALA A 52 12.42 -12.15 23.21
N TYR A 53 11.27 -11.98 22.56
CA TYR A 53 10.89 -12.76 21.37
C TYR A 53 11.89 -12.54 20.23
N TYR A 54 12.18 -11.27 19.91
CA TYR A 54 13.07 -10.94 18.80
C TYR A 54 14.52 -11.34 19.04
N LEU A 55 15.01 -11.36 20.29
CA LEU A 55 16.31 -11.94 20.62
C LEU A 55 16.39 -13.40 20.13
N LYS A 56 15.40 -14.23 20.48
CA LYS A 56 15.35 -15.64 20.06
C LYS A 56 15.25 -15.78 18.53
N LYS A 57 14.39 -14.96 17.90
CA LYS A 57 14.19 -14.97 16.44
C LYS A 57 15.45 -14.56 15.69
N ILE A 58 16.10 -13.46 16.07
CA ILE A 58 17.31 -12.96 15.42
C ILE A 58 18.48 -13.92 15.63
N THR A 59 18.61 -14.52 16.82
CA THR A 59 19.57 -15.61 17.05
C THR A 59 19.35 -16.78 16.09
N ALA A 60 18.08 -17.18 15.87
CA ALA A 60 17.77 -18.23 14.90
C ALA A 60 18.08 -17.78 13.46
N MET A 61 17.76 -16.54 13.08
CA MET A 61 18.03 -16.02 11.75
C MET A 61 19.52 -16.00 11.43
N GLN A 62 20.39 -15.55 12.34
CA GLN A 62 21.84 -15.57 12.11
C GLN A 62 22.40 -16.98 11.88
N LYS A 63 21.87 -17.98 12.60
CA LYS A 63 22.24 -19.39 12.39
C LYS A 63 21.72 -19.96 11.08
N LEU A 64 20.59 -19.45 10.59
CA LEU A 64 19.87 -19.92 9.42
C LEU A 64 20.02 -18.94 8.25
N GLU A 65 21.20 -18.31 8.12
CA GLU A 65 21.49 -17.40 7.03
C GLU A 65 21.22 -18.07 5.67
N PRO A 66 20.34 -17.49 4.83
CA PRO A 66 19.98 -18.12 3.57
C PRO A 66 21.22 -18.27 2.67
N THR A 67 21.49 -19.50 2.26
CA THR A 67 22.52 -19.79 1.27
C THR A 67 22.02 -19.32 -0.10
N LEU A 68 22.39 -18.10 -0.48
CA LEU A 68 22.14 -17.54 -1.80
C LEU A 68 23.43 -17.53 -2.61
N LYS A 69 23.31 -17.73 -3.93
CA LYS A 69 24.45 -17.56 -4.83
C LYS A 69 24.88 -16.09 -4.77
N ALA A 70 26.12 -15.82 -4.41
CA ALA A 70 26.66 -14.47 -4.47
C ALA A 70 26.58 -13.95 -5.91
N VAL A 71 26.06 -12.74 -6.06
CA VAL A 71 25.91 -12.07 -7.35
C VAL A 71 26.65 -10.74 -7.26
N SER A 72 27.47 -10.46 -8.28
CA SER A 72 28.09 -9.16 -8.48
C SER A 72 27.82 -8.67 -9.90
N VAL A 73 27.67 -7.37 -10.06
CA VAL A 73 27.50 -6.71 -11.37
C VAL A 73 28.53 -5.60 -11.46
N ASN A 74 29.41 -5.66 -12.45
CA ASN A 74 30.56 -4.75 -12.58
C ASN A 74 31.39 -4.68 -11.29
N ASP A 75 31.69 -5.84 -10.71
CA ASP A 75 32.42 -6.00 -9.43
C ASP A 75 31.75 -5.38 -8.20
N ILE A 76 30.51 -4.87 -8.33
CA ILE A 76 29.70 -4.39 -7.21
C ILE A 76 28.83 -5.54 -6.69
N PRO A 77 28.92 -5.90 -5.40
CA PRO A 77 28.10 -6.96 -4.82
C PRO A 77 26.62 -6.55 -4.77
N ILE A 78 25.75 -7.50 -5.11
CA ILE A 78 24.29 -7.35 -5.04
C ILE A 78 23.80 -7.89 -3.69
N ILE A 79 23.27 -6.99 -2.86
CA ILE A 79 22.67 -7.35 -1.57
C ILE A 79 21.20 -7.72 -1.80
N GLN A 80 20.92 -9.01 -1.80
CA GLN A 80 19.56 -9.52 -2.02
C GLN A 80 18.71 -9.56 -0.76
N LEU A 81 19.31 -9.62 0.43
CA LEU A 81 18.62 -9.69 1.70
C LEU A 81 19.27 -8.74 2.71
N ALA A 82 18.45 -7.94 3.38
CA ALA A 82 18.85 -7.21 4.59
C ALA A 82 18.78 -8.16 5.81
N TRP A 83 19.55 -9.25 5.75
CA TRP A 83 19.52 -10.33 6.76
C TRP A 83 20.32 -9.95 8.01
N PRO A 84 19.88 -10.33 9.23
CA PRO A 84 20.63 -10.06 10.45
C PRO A 84 22.01 -10.73 10.47
N GLN A 85 23.05 -9.95 10.77
CA GLN A 85 24.45 -10.40 10.84
C GLN A 85 25.01 -10.40 12.27
N ALA A 86 24.60 -9.44 13.10
CA ALA A 86 25.01 -9.33 14.51
C ALA A 86 23.83 -8.86 15.37
N ARG A 87 23.74 -9.30 16.62
CA ARG A 87 22.78 -8.78 17.61
C ARG A 87 23.36 -7.55 18.26
N LEU A 88 22.54 -6.57 18.61
CA LEU A 88 22.98 -5.34 19.27
C LEU A 88 22.50 -5.31 20.70
N TYR A 89 23.40 -4.91 21.60
CA TYR A 89 23.17 -4.74 23.03
C TYR A 89 23.53 -3.33 23.48
N ASN A 90 22.79 -2.80 24.44
CA ASN A 90 23.11 -1.54 25.11
C ASN A 90 24.19 -1.73 26.20
N SER A 91 24.55 -0.66 26.90
CA SER A 91 25.55 -0.70 27.99
C SER A 91 25.14 -1.58 29.17
N GLN A 92 23.83 -1.84 29.35
CA GLN A 92 23.28 -2.77 30.34
C GLN A 92 23.24 -4.22 29.85
N LYS A 93 23.86 -4.53 28.70
CA LYS A 93 23.85 -5.86 28.04
C LYS A 93 22.46 -6.36 27.67
N GLN A 94 21.49 -5.46 27.49
CA GLN A 94 20.15 -5.80 27.05
C GLN A 94 20.09 -5.77 25.53
N PHE A 95 19.45 -6.78 24.93
CA PHE A 95 19.22 -6.82 23.49
C PHE A 95 18.31 -5.66 23.05
N VAL A 96 18.76 -4.91 22.04
CA VAL A 96 18.03 -3.75 21.52
C VAL A 96 17.76 -3.82 20.01
N GLY A 97 18.42 -4.71 19.28
CA GLY A 97 18.31 -4.71 17.82
C GLY A 97 19.36 -5.58 17.15
N PHE A 98 19.67 -5.27 15.89
CA PHE A 98 20.64 -6.04 15.11
C PHE A 98 21.33 -5.19 14.04
N VAL A 99 22.44 -5.69 13.53
CA VAL A 99 23.17 -5.18 12.37
C VAL A 99 22.81 -6.01 11.15
N MET A 100 22.67 -5.37 10.00
CA MET A 100 22.42 -6.01 8.71
C MET A 100 23.20 -5.29 7.60
N PRO A 101 23.39 -5.90 6.41
CA PRO A 101 23.99 -5.23 5.27
C PRO A 101 23.25 -3.95 4.91
N GLU A 102 23.98 -2.90 4.55
CA GLU A 102 23.37 -1.72 3.95
C GLU A 102 22.96 -2.04 2.52
N LEU A 103 21.67 -1.86 2.21
CA LEU A 103 21.21 -1.91 0.84
C LEU A 103 21.55 -0.61 0.13
N ASP A 104 22.08 -0.69 -1.09
CA ASP A 104 22.32 0.48 -1.93
C ASP A 104 20.99 1.12 -2.37
N VAL A 105 20.45 2.00 -1.54
CA VAL A 105 19.19 2.72 -1.78
C VAL A 105 19.28 3.68 -2.97
N LYS A 106 20.48 4.10 -3.38
CA LYS A 106 20.68 4.98 -4.53
C LYS A 106 20.48 4.23 -5.84
N ASN A 107 20.95 2.98 -5.90
CA ASN A 107 20.85 2.14 -7.11
C ASN A 107 19.67 1.18 -7.10
N THR A 108 18.98 1.03 -5.98
CA THR A 108 17.73 0.25 -5.88
C THR A 108 16.48 1.13 -5.83
N ILE A 109 15.34 0.57 -6.19
CA ILE A 109 14.03 1.24 -6.07
C ILE A 109 12.93 0.21 -5.74
N GLU A 110 11.85 0.63 -5.08
CA GLU A 110 10.70 -0.23 -4.81
C GLU A 110 10.05 -0.72 -6.11
N LEU A 111 9.59 -1.96 -6.10
CA LEU A 111 8.95 -2.59 -7.25
C LEU A 111 7.68 -1.84 -7.67
N GLU A 112 7.00 -1.16 -6.75
CA GLU A 112 5.80 -0.38 -7.04
C GLU A 112 6.01 0.64 -8.18
N TYR A 113 7.20 1.24 -8.28
CA TYR A 113 7.50 2.25 -9.29
C TYR A 113 7.45 1.70 -10.72
N ILE A 114 7.82 0.42 -10.94
CA ILE A 114 7.78 -0.17 -12.28
C ILE A 114 6.40 -0.70 -12.67
N LEU A 115 5.51 -0.92 -11.69
CA LEU A 115 4.13 -1.33 -11.94
C LEU A 115 3.33 -0.22 -12.62
N GLN A 116 3.65 1.05 -12.32
CA GLN A 116 2.97 2.21 -12.86
C GLN A 116 3.83 2.90 -13.93
N GLU A 117 3.34 2.94 -15.17
CA GLU A 117 4.12 3.44 -16.32
C GLU A 117 4.59 4.90 -16.14
N ARG A 118 3.79 5.76 -15.49
CA ARG A 118 4.17 7.15 -15.21
C ARG A 118 5.35 7.23 -14.25
N GLN A 119 5.30 6.47 -13.16
CA GLN A 119 6.36 6.41 -12.16
C GLN A 119 7.63 5.80 -12.76
N ALA A 120 7.48 4.72 -13.53
CA ALA A 120 8.59 4.09 -14.24
C ALA A 120 9.34 5.10 -15.13
N LYS A 121 8.61 5.91 -15.92
CA LYS A 121 9.23 6.96 -16.75
C LYS A 121 9.89 8.06 -15.91
N ALA A 122 9.25 8.52 -14.85
CA ALA A 122 9.80 9.58 -13.98
C ALA A 122 11.13 9.17 -13.32
N HIS A 123 11.30 7.87 -13.05
CA HIS A 123 12.51 7.30 -12.46
C HIS A 123 13.45 6.65 -13.49
N HIS A 124 13.24 6.90 -14.80
CA HIS A 124 14.06 6.37 -15.89
C HIS A 124 14.18 4.83 -15.89
N LEU A 125 13.13 4.15 -15.43
CA LEU A 125 13.06 2.70 -15.38
C LEU A 125 12.64 2.11 -16.73
N PRO A 126 13.08 0.87 -17.05
CA PRO A 126 12.64 0.20 -18.26
C PRO A 126 11.13 -0.06 -18.21
N THR A 127 10.42 0.38 -19.26
CA THR A 127 8.95 0.25 -19.34
C THR A 127 8.49 -0.95 -20.17
N GLY A 128 9.40 -1.56 -20.94
CA GLY A 128 9.15 -2.72 -21.79
C GLY A 128 8.81 -3.98 -20.99
N MET A 129 8.09 -4.91 -21.64
CA MET A 129 7.67 -6.16 -21.02
C MET A 129 8.85 -7.05 -20.61
N GLY A 130 9.97 -7.01 -21.33
CA GLY A 130 11.15 -7.83 -21.06
C GLY A 130 11.73 -7.58 -19.67
N ALA A 131 11.90 -6.32 -19.27
CA ALA A 131 12.38 -5.99 -17.92
C ALA A 131 11.44 -6.50 -16.82
N LYS A 132 10.12 -6.45 -17.04
CA LYS A 132 9.12 -6.95 -16.08
C LYS A 132 9.14 -8.46 -15.95
N VAL A 133 9.40 -9.18 -17.05
CA VAL A 133 9.62 -10.62 -17.05
C VAL A 133 10.90 -10.99 -16.31
N ILE A 134 12.01 -10.27 -16.54
CA ILE A 134 13.27 -10.48 -15.82
C ILE A 134 13.09 -10.28 -14.31
N LEU A 135 12.41 -9.21 -13.90
CA LEU A 135 12.09 -8.96 -12.50
C LEU A 135 11.23 -10.08 -11.89
N ALA A 136 10.20 -10.54 -12.62
CA ALA A 136 9.36 -11.64 -12.17
C ALA A 136 10.19 -12.93 -12.01
N TYR A 137 11.07 -13.25 -12.96
CA TYR A 137 11.96 -14.41 -12.90
C TYR A 137 12.94 -14.33 -11.72
N ASN A 138 13.60 -13.18 -11.54
CA ASN A 138 14.56 -12.96 -10.45
C ASN A 138 13.87 -13.03 -9.07
N LEU A 139 12.66 -12.48 -8.95
CA LEU A 139 11.84 -12.62 -7.74
C LEU A 139 11.52 -14.08 -7.47
N CYS A 140 11.01 -14.82 -8.47
CA CYS A 140 10.68 -16.24 -8.30
C CYS A 140 11.90 -17.06 -7.87
N SER A 141 13.06 -16.81 -8.45
CA SER A 141 14.31 -17.51 -8.09
C SER A 141 14.72 -17.21 -6.63
N LEU A 142 14.60 -15.96 -6.18
CA LEU A 142 14.90 -15.58 -4.79
C LEU A 142 13.91 -16.21 -3.80
N ILE A 143 12.61 -16.18 -4.11
CA ILE A 143 11.58 -16.78 -3.25
C ILE A 143 11.73 -18.31 -3.19
N ASP A 144 12.04 -18.98 -4.31
CA ASP A 144 12.32 -20.42 -4.33
C ASP A 144 13.50 -20.78 -3.41
N ALA A 145 14.60 -20.03 -3.49
CA ALA A 145 15.78 -20.24 -2.64
C ALA A 145 15.47 -20.07 -1.14
N LEU A 146 14.62 -19.11 -0.78
CA LEU A 146 14.14 -18.92 0.59
C LEU A 146 13.19 -20.05 1.02
N HIS A 147 12.27 -20.45 0.14
CA HIS A 147 11.28 -21.48 0.43
C HIS A 147 11.90 -22.84 0.70
N GLN A 148 12.91 -23.21 -0.09
CA GLN A 148 13.72 -24.43 0.09
C GLN A 148 14.42 -24.50 1.45
N GLN A 149 14.70 -23.33 2.06
CA GLN A 149 15.35 -23.22 3.37
C GLN A 149 14.37 -23.00 4.52
N GLY A 150 13.06 -23.14 4.28
CA GLY A 150 12.05 -23.03 5.34
C GLY A 150 11.66 -21.60 5.72
N HIS A 151 12.17 -20.59 5.02
CA HIS A 151 11.85 -19.18 5.27
C HIS A 151 10.62 -18.77 4.45
N ARG A 152 9.67 -18.05 5.06
CA ARG A 152 8.47 -17.52 4.38
C ARG A 152 8.36 -16.01 4.60
N ILE A 153 7.95 -15.27 3.58
CA ILE A 153 7.99 -13.80 3.57
C ILE A 153 6.73 -13.23 4.23
N ILE A 154 5.57 -13.83 3.93
CA ILE A 154 4.21 -13.53 4.41
C ILE A 154 3.68 -12.17 3.96
N ASP A 155 4.37 -11.07 4.30
CA ASP A 155 4.01 -9.71 3.88
C ASP A 155 4.67 -9.34 2.53
N MET A 156 4.46 -10.17 1.51
CA MET A 156 5.00 -9.93 0.18
C MET A 156 4.12 -8.93 -0.58
N LYS A 157 4.63 -7.71 -0.75
CA LYS A 157 3.99 -6.61 -1.50
C LYS A 157 5.04 -5.76 -2.22
N PRO A 158 4.70 -5.05 -3.31
CA PRO A 158 5.64 -4.25 -4.08
C PRO A 158 6.45 -3.21 -3.28
N LEU A 159 5.93 -2.74 -2.14
CA LEU A 159 6.62 -1.81 -1.23
C LEU A 159 7.79 -2.45 -0.46
N ASN A 160 7.70 -3.74 -0.15
CA ASN A 160 8.74 -4.48 0.59
C ASN A 160 9.77 -5.12 -0.36
N LEU A 161 9.54 -5.02 -1.67
CA LEU A 161 10.39 -5.57 -2.72
C LEU A 161 11.13 -4.43 -3.42
N ARG A 162 12.45 -4.50 -3.47
CA ARG A 162 13.28 -3.58 -4.24
C ARG A 162 14.00 -4.32 -5.34
N PHE A 163 14.46 -3.58 -6.33
CA PHE A 163 15.34 -4.12 -7.35
C PHE A 163 16.43 -3.12 -7.73
N TYR A 164 17.57 -3.64 -8.17
CA TYR A 164 18.67 -2.85 -8.70
C TYR A 164 18.30 -2.36 -10.11
N LYS A 165 18.30 -1.04 -10.33
CA LYS A 165 17.78 -0.41 -11.55
C LYS A 165 18.48 -0.89 -12.83
N SER A 166 19.78 -1.12 -12.77
CA SER A 166 20.62 -1.52 -13.93
C SER A 166 20.56 -3.01 -14.22
N SER A 167 20.56 -3.85 -13.17
CA SER A 167 20.72 -5.30 -13.30
C SER A 167 19.43 -6.10 -13.09
N LEU A 168 18.39 -5.46 -12.55
CA LEU A 168 17.08 -6.05 -12.25
C LEU A 168 17.13 -7.21 -11.23
N TYR A 169 18.22 -7.35 -10.46
CA TYR A 169 18.25 -8.26 -9.32
C TYR A 169 17.36 -7.75 -8.19
N MET A 170 16.70 -8.68 -7.51
CA MET A 170 15.77 -8.38 -6.42
C MET A 170 16.49 -8.28 -5.08
N SER A 171 15.99 -7.38 -4.23
CA SER A 171 16.38 -7.21 -2.84
C SER A 171 15.15 -7.11 -1.95
N LEU A 172 15.15 -7.84 -0.82
CA LEU A 172 14.05 -7.84 0.15
C LEU A 172 14.40 -6.99 1.37
N LEU A 173 13.47 -6.11 1.74
CA LEU A 173 13.55 -5.34 2.98
C LEU A 173 12.87 -6.06 4.14
N ASP A 174 13.13 -5.59 5.36
CA ASP A 174 12.46 -6.03 6.60
C ASP A 174 12.44 -7.56 6.75
N CYS A 175 13.61 -8.20 6.52
CA CYS A 175 13.77 -9.65 6.62
C CYS A 175 13.45 -10.18 8.03
N ASP A 176 13.59 -9.36 9.09
CA ASP A 176 13.18 -9.70 10.45
C ASP A 176 11.66 -9.84 10.62
N GLY A 177 10.88 -9.41 9.62
CA GLY A 177 9.45 -9.66 9.50
C GLY A 177 9.08 -11.05 8.99
N PHE A 178 10.03 -11.80 8.42
CA PHE A 178 9.76 -13.11 7.82
C PHE A 178 9.34 -14.15 8.86
N SER A 179 8.64 -15.19 8.43
CA SER A 179 8.39 -16.38 9.20
C SER A 179 9.57 -17.35 9.04
N ILE A 180 10.21 -17.69 10.16
CA ILE A 180 11.47 -18.45 10.20
C ILE A 180 11.24 -19.79 10.86
N GLN A 181 11.58 -20.88 10.18
CA GLN A 181 11.61 -22.20 10.78
C GLN A 181 12.92 -22.40 11.56
N GLY A 182 12.88 -22.21 12.87
CA GLY A 182 13.98 -22.56 13.77
C GLY A 182 14.11 -24.07 13.96
N GLU A 183 15.15 -24.51 14.69
CA GLU A 183 15.42 -25.95 14.93
C GLU A 183 14.23 -26.69 15.58
N LYS A 184 13.55 -26.05 16.55
CA LYS A 184 12.47 -26.67 17.33
C LYS A 184 11.13 -25.96 17.20
N ILE A 185 11.16 -24.67 16.87
CA ILE A 185 9.98 -23.81 16.83
C ILE A 185 9.99 -22.94 15.60
N ARG A 186 8.81 -22.56 15.15
CA ARG A 186 8.62 -21.54 14.13
C ARG A 186 8.48 -20.18 14.78
N TYR A 187 9.16 -19.19 14.24
CA TYR A 187 8.97 -17.78 14.57
C TYR A 187 8.09 -17.14 13.47
N PRO A 188 6.77 -17.00 13.68
CA PRO A 188 5.87 -16.53 12.64
C PRO A 188 6.14 -15.07 12.24
N ALA A 189 5.65 -14.71 11.05
CA ALA A 189 5.59 -13.32 10.64
C ALA A 189 4.51 -12.59 11.43
N GLY A 190 4.79 -11.34 11.82
CA GLY A 190 3.87 -10.54 12.64
C GLY A 190 2.86 -9.70 11.85
N GLN A 191 3.03 -9.61 10.52
CA GLN A 191 2.23 -8.71 9.67
C GLN A 191 1.97 -9.36 8.31
N PHE A 192 0.88 -8.94 7.68
CA PHE A 192 0.54 -9.22 6.28
C PHE A 192 -0.33 -8.06 5.76
N THR A 193 -0.40 -7.93 4.44
CA THR A 193 -1.21 -6.91 3.76
C THR A 193 -2.44 -7.55 3.14
N VAL A 194 -3.64 -7.05 3.51
CA VAL A 194 -4.93 -7.71 3.23
C VAL A 194 -5.20 -7.81 1.72
N GLU A 195 -4.71 -6.87 0.92
CA GLU A 195 -4.79 -6.88 -0.54
C GLU A 195 -3.94 -7.98 -1.20
N TYR A 196 -3.00 -8.57 -0.47
CA TYR A 196 -2.15 -9.68 -0.91
C TYR A 196 -2.42 -10.97 -0.11
N LEU A 197 -3.41 -10.96 0.78
CA LEU A 197 -3.79 -12.11 1.59
C LEU A 197 -4.62 -13.10 0.76
N ALA A 198 -4.23 -14.38 0.78
CA ALA A 198 -4.88 -15.44 0.02
C ALA A 198 -6.36 -15.62 0.44
N PRO A 199 -7.24 -16.02 -0.49
CA PRO A 199 -8.69 -16.06 -0.25
C PRO A 199 -9.08 -16.93 0.94
N GLU A 200 -8.37 -18.04 1.16
CA GLU A 200 -8.56 -18.94 2.29
C GLU A 200 -8.27 -18.31 3.67
N PHE A 201 -7.51 -17.21 3.74
CA PHE A 201 -7.14 -16.54 4.98
C PHE A 201 -7.87 -15.22 5.20
N GLN A 202 -8.58 -14.70 4.20
CA GLN A 202 -9.30 -13.41 4.27
C GLN A 202 -10.33 -13.35 5.40
N ALA A 203 -11.07 -14.44 5.64
CA ALA A 203 -12.15 -14.45 6.62
C ALA A 203 -11.67 -14.33 8.07
N LYS A 204 -10.58 -15.02 8.42
CA LYS A 204 -10.01 -15.03 9.77
C LYS A 204 -8.88 -14.04 9.96
N GLN A 205 -8.34 -13.50 8.86
CA GLN A 205 -7.11 -12.69 8.85
C GLN A 205 -6.00 -13.37 9.66
N ALA A 206 -5.87 -14.68 9.46
CA ALA A 206 -4.93 -15.53 10.18
C ALA A 206 -4.41 -16.58 9.21
N ILE A 207 -3.09 -16.80 9.25
CA ILE A 207 -2.40 -17.74 8.38
C ILE A 207 -1.88 -18.87 9.28
N PRO A 208 -2.43 -20.08 9.18
CA PRO A 208 -1.90 -21.24 9.90
C PRO A 208 -0.45 -21.49 9.52
N GLN A 209 0.38 -21.86 10.49
CA GLN A 209 1.81 -22.06 10.32
C GLN A 209 2.13 -23.04 9.17
N ASP A 210 1.42 -24.16 9.11
CA ASP A 210 1.55 -25.20 8.08
C ASP A 210 1.12 -24.75 6.67
N GLN A 211 0.52 -23.56 6.54
CA GLN A 211 0.02 -23.02 5.28
C GLN A 211 0.65 -21.67 4.89
N GLU A 212 1.65 -21.22 5.63
CA GLU A 212 2.38 -19.97 5.38
C GLU A 212 3.03 -19.93 3.97
N GLU A 213 3.46 -21.07 3.42
CA GLU A 213 3.90 -21.12 2.02
C GLU A 213 2.78 -20.80 1.04
N ARG A 214 1.57 -21.31 1.29
CA ARG A 214 0.42 -21.08 0.39
C ARG A 214 0.08 -19.60 0.30
N GLN A 215 0.26 -18.87 1.41
CA GLN A 215 0.14 -17.41 1.43
C GLN A 215 1.18 -16.75 0.52
N ASP A 216 2.45 -17.11 0.67
CA ASP A 216 3.53 -16.56 -0.18
C ASP A 216 3.28 -16.83 -1.67
N LEU A 217 2.87 -18.04 -2.02
CA LEU A 217 2.60 -18.42 -3.42
C LEU A 217 1.45 -17.61 -4.02
N PHE A 218 0.45 -17.22 -3.22
CA PHE A 218 -0.63 -16.35 -3.68
C PHE A 218 -0.13 -14.93 -3.91
N ALA A 219 0.55 -14.34 -2.93
CA ALA A 219 1.09 -12.99 -3.03
C ALA A 219 2.09 -12.86 -4.19
N LEU A 220 2.95 -13.86 -4.38
CA LEU A 220 3.87 -13.95 -5.51
C LEU A 220 3.11 -13.94 -6.85
N ALA A 221 2.06 -14.75 -6.99
CA ALA A 221 1.24 -14.77 -8.20
C ALA A 221 0.57 -13.41 -8.48
N VAL A 222 0.10 -12.72 -7.44
CA VAL A 222 -0.46 -11.35 -7.55
C VAL A 222 0.57 -10.38 -8.13
N ILE A 223 1.80 -10.40 -7.61
CA ILE A 223 2.88 -9.51 -8.04
C ILE A 223 3.32 -9.81 -9.47
N ILE A 224 3.48 -11.08 -9.84
CA ILE A 224 3.79 -11.49 -11.22
C ILE A 224 2.67 -11.03 -12.16
N PHE A 225 1.41 -11.18 -11.76
CA PHE A 225 0.28 -10.71 -12.56
C PHE A 225 0.35 -9.20 -12.76
N GLN A 226 0.62 -8.42 -11.72
CA GLN A 226 0.77 -6.96 -11.85
C GLN A 226 1.92 -6.58 -12.78
N LEU A 227 3.09 -7.23 -12.65
CA LEU A 227 4.24 -6.99 -13.54
C LEU A 227 3.87 -7.24 -15.01
N LEU A 228 3.25 -8.38 -15.30
CA LEU A 228 2.95 -8.81 -16.67
C LEU A 228 1.65 -8.22 -17.24
N ASN A 229 0.87 -7.49 -16.43
CA ASN A 229 -0.43 -6.96 -16.81
C ASN A 229 -0.58 -5.47 -16.47
N PHE A 230 0.47 -4.68 -16.72
CA PHE A 230 0.44 -3.21 -16.62
C PHE A 230 0.04 -2.66 -15.24
N GLY A 231 0.48 -3.32 -14.16
CA GLY A 231 0.21 -2.92 -12.79
C GLY A 231 -1.20 -3.26 -12.29
N ILE A 232 -2.01 -3.92 -13.12
CA ILE A 232 -3.41 -4.25 -12.81
C ILE A 232 -3.45 -5.37 -11.77
N HIS A 233 -4.23 -5.19 -10.72
CA HIS A 233 -4.47 -6.22 -9.71
C HIS A 233 -5.38 -7.35 -10.27
N PRO A 234 -5.10 -8.65 -10.01
CA PRO A 234 -5.88 -9.78 -10.57
C PRO A 234 -7.35 -9.80 -10.17
N PHE A 235 -7.69 -9.22 -9.02
CA PHE A 235 -9.08 -9.08 -8.54
C PHE A 235 -9.68 -7.69 -8.84
N SER A 236 -9.00 -6.87 -9.65
CA SER A 236 -9.59 -5.65 -10.20
C SER A 236 -10.39 -5.96 -11.48
N GLY A 237 -11.26 -5.05 -11.88
CA GLY A 237 -12.13 -5.26 -13.02
C GLY A 237 -13.44 -4.50 -12.87
N ARG A 238 -14.23 -4.47 -13.94
CA ARG A 238 -15.52 -3.79 -13.96
C ARG A 238 -16.59 -4.74 -13.41
N PRO A 239 -17.24 -4.40 -12.28
CA PRO A 239 -18.38 -5.18 -11.80
C PRO A 239 -19.55 -5.06 -12.77
N LYS A 240 -20.32 -6.13 -12.95
CA LYS A 240 -21.52 -6.13 -13.80
C LYS A 240 -22.77 -5.62 -13.07
N ASN A 241 -22.77 -5.68 -11.74
CA ASN A 241 -23.84 -5.23 -10.86
C ASN A 241 -23.27 -4.82 -9.49
N ASP A 242 -24.12 -4.26 -8.63
CA ASP A 242 -23.73 -3.70 -7.34
C ASP A 242 -23.50 -4.77 -6.25
N THR A 243 -23.75 -6.05 -6.54
CA THR A 243 -23.49 -7.15 -5.61
C THR A 243 -22.01 -7.51 -5.52
N VAL A 244 -21.20 -7.09 -6.49
CA VAL A 244 -19.74 -7.29 -6.46
C VAL A 244 -19.13 -6.25 -5.52
N PRO A 245 -18.33 -6.66 -4.52
CA PRO A 245 -17.66 -5.71 -3.63
C PRO A 245 -16.82 -4.67 -4.38
N THR A 246 -16.67 -3.47 -3.83
CA THR A 246 -15.87 -2.41 -4.45
C THR A 246 -14.39 -2.50 -4.08
N ASP A 247 -14.08 -3.04 -2.90
CA ASP A 247 -12.72 -3.21 -2.40
C ASP A 247 -12.07 -4.54 -2.85
N ILE A 248 -10.74 -4.54 -2.93
CA ILE A 248 -9.95 -5.69 -3.36
C ILE A 248 -10.01 -6.87 -2.36
N PRO A 249 -9.86 -6.68 -1.03
CA PRO A 249 -9.92 -7.78 -0.07
C PRO A 249 -11.18 -8.63 -0.16
N ARG A 250 -12.37 -8.01 -0.22
CA ARG A 250 -13.63 -8.74 -0.37
C ARG A 250 -13.75 -9.42 -1.73
N ARG A 251 -13.17 -8.84 -2.79
CA ARG A 251 -13.09 -9.51 -4.10
C ARG A 251 -12.18 -10.73 -4.10
N ILE A 252 -11.07 -10.68 -3.36
CA ILE A 252 -10.20 -11.85 -3.16
C ILE A 252 -10.98 -12.93 -2.41
N ALA A 253 -11.59 -12.58 -1.27
CA ALA A 253 -12.37 -13.51 -0.44
C ALA A 253 -13.47 -14.22 -1.25
N GLY A 254 -14.20 -13.47 -2.08
CA GLY A 254 -15.23 -14.00 -2.98
C GLY A 254 -14.72 -14.60 -4.29
N ARG A 255 -13.39 -14.68 -4.49
CA ARG A 255 -12.74 -15.21 -5.71
C ARG A 255 -13.23 -14.56 -7.01
N PHE A 256 -13.43 -13.24 -7.01
CA PHE A 256 -13.86 -12.46 -8.18
C PHE A 256 -12.72 -12.26 -9.21
N TYR A 257 -12.17 -13.36 -9.73
CA TYR A 257 -11.12 -13.35 -10.74
C TYR A 257 -11.71 -13.31 -12.16
N GLY A 258 -11.56 -12.18 -12.84
CA GLY A 258 -12.18 -11.94 -14.16
C GLY A 258 -11.37 -12.37 -15.37
N TYR A 259 -10.10 -12.73 -15.20
CA TYR A 259 -9.14 -12.80 -16.32
C TYR A 259 -8.92 -14.21 -16.86
N GLY A 260 -9.29 -15.23 -16.09
CA GLY A 260 -8.97 -16.60 -16.43
C GLY A 260 -9.74 -17.15 -17.62
N VAL A 261 -9.34 -18.34 -18.08
CA VAL A 261 -10.04 -19.05 -19.17
C VAL A 261 -11.52 -19.22 -18.83
N LYS A 262 -11.81 -19.60 -17.58
CA LYS A 262 -13.15 -19.55 -16.98
C LYS A 262 -13.25 -18.36 -16.02
N ALA A 263 -13.51 -17.18 -16.57
CA ALA A 263 -13.68 -15.95 -15.80
C ALA A 263 -14.90 -15.99 -14.88
N HIS A 264 -14.81 -15.32 -13.72
CA HIS A 264 -15.95 -15.12 -12.83
C HIS A 264 -17.05 -14.31 -13.55
N ASN A 265 -18.28 -14.82 -13.57
CA ASN A 265 -19.37 -14.30 -14.39
C ASN A 265 -19.80 -12.85 -14.05
N LEU A 266 -19.64 -12.40 -12.80
CA LEU A 266 -20.02 -11.05 -12.35
C LEU A 266 -18.98 -9.95 -12.55
N ILE A 267 -17.77 -10.27 -13.01
CA ILE A 267 -16.70 -9.27 -13.21
C ILE A 267 -16.12 -9.39 -14.62
N THR A 268 -15.97 -8.26 -15.28
CA THR A 268 -15.29 -8.18 -16.57
C THR A 268 -13.85 -7.72 -16.36
N PRO A 269 -12.85 -8.31 -17.05
CA PRO A 269 -11.47 -7.82 -17.04
C PRO A 269 -11.36 -6.31 -17.21
N ASN A 270 -10.36 -5.73 -16.58
CA ASN A 270 -9.97 -4.35 -16.88
C ASN A 270 -9.67 -4.20 -18.38
N VAL A 271 -10.28 -3.19 -19.02
CA VAL A 271 -10.13 -2.89 -20.44
C VAL A 271 -8.70 -2.53 -20.85
N ALA A 272 -7.83 -2.18 -19.91
CA ALA A 272 -6.42 -1.90 -20.15
C ALA A 272 -5.53 -3.15 -20.06
N SER A 273 -6.11 -4.33 -19.85
CA SER A 273 -5.37 -5.55 -19.59
C SER A 273 -4.76 -6.17 -20.85
N GLY A 274 -3.50 -6.59 -20.73
CA GLY A 274 -2.79 -7.40 -21.72
C GLY A 274 -2.85 -8.90 -21.47
N HIS A 275 -3.64 -9.36 -20.49
CA HIS A 275 -3.61 -10.75 -20.03
C HIS A 275 -3.92 -11.76 -21.15
N LYS A 276 -4.79 -11.40 -22.10
CA LYS A 276 -5.13 -12.25 -23.25
C LYS A 276 -3.96 -12.45 -24.23
N GLN A 277 -2.97 -11.57 -24.21
CA GLN A 277 -1.78 -11.63 -25.05
C GLN A 277 -0.61 -12.37 -24.39
N LEU A 278 -0.78 -12.86 -23.15
CA LEU A 278 0.23 -13.68 -22.50
C LEU A 278 0.28 -15.09 -23.10
N PRO A 279 1.45 -15.77 -23.07
CA PRO A 279 1.60 -17.20 -23.35
C PRO A 279 0.59 -18.05 -22.57
N ASP A 280 0.05 -19.09 -23.22
CA ASP A 280 -1.02 -19.90 -22.61
C ASP A 280 -0.54 -20.68 -21.38
N LYS A 281 0.75 -21.03 -21.34
CA LYS A 281 1.40 -21.59 -20.15
C LYS A 281 1.30 -20.64 -18.96
N LEU A 282 1.62 -19.35 -19.14
CA LEU A 282 1.53 -18.34 -18.08
C LEU A 282 0.08 -18.09 -17.65
N ARG A 283 -0.86 -18.02 -18.61
CA ARG A 283 -2.29 -17.88 -18.33
C ARG A 283 -2.82 -19.05 -17.49
N THR A 284 -2.42 -20.27 -17.82
CA THR A 284 -2.77 -21.48 -17.06
C THR A 284 -2.23 -21.43 -15.62
N LEU A 285 -1.03 -20.91 -15.42
CA LEU A 285 -0.48 -20.75 -14.06
C LEU A 285 -1.26 -19.71 -13.25
N PHE A 286 -1.69 -18.62 -13.85
CA PHE A 286 -2.57 -17.64 -13.18
C PHE A 286 -3.93 -18.24 -12.81
N ASP A 287 -4.53 -19.02 -13.71
CA ASP A 287 -5.79 -19.72 -13.43
C ASP A 287 -5.65 -20.68 -12.25
N LYS A 288 -4.55 -21.45 -12.19
CA LYS A 288 -4.24 -22.30 -11.04
C LYS A 288 -4.04 -21.49 -9.76
N ALA A 289 -3.41 -20.32 -9.84
CA ALA A 289 -3.10 -19.51 -8.67
C ALA A 289 -4.34 -18.85 -8.04
N PHE A 290 -5.27 -18.36 -8.87
CA PHE A 290 -6.39 -17.53 -8.43
C PHE A 290 -7.75 -18.22 -8.42
N SER A 291 -7.96 -19.20 -9.31
CA SER A 291 -9.22 -19.97 -9.41
C SER A 291 -9.07 -21.44 -9.02
N GLY A 292 -7.85 -21.96 -8.92
CA GLY A 292 -7.56 -23.35 -8.60
C GLY A 292 -7.70 -23.69 -7.11
N ASN A 293 -7.48 -24.97 -6.80
CA ASN A 293 -7.33 -25.43 -5.42
C ASN A 293 -6.07 -24.78 -4.79
N PRO A 294 -6.16 -24.16 -3.60
CA PRO A 294 -5.00 -23.60 -2.90
C PRO A 294 -3.78 -24.52 -2.80
N THR A 295 -3.98 -25.84 -2.70
CA THR A 295 -2.89 -26.83 -2.62
C THR A 295 -2.15 -27.05 -3.94
N LEU A 296 -2.76 -26.66 -5.06
CA LEU A 296 -2.19 -26.77 -6.41
C LEU A 296 -1.65 -25.43 -6.93
N ARG A 297 -1.55 -24.42 -6.07
CA ARG A 297 -1.02 -23.11 -6.42
C ARG A 297 0.42 -23.25 -6.90
N PRO A 298 0.82 -22.66 -8.05
CA PRO A 298 2.17 -22.84 -8.59
C PRO A 298 3.24 -22.36 -7.61
N SER A 299 4.28 -23.17 -7.43
CA SER A 299 5.44 -22.81 -6.61
C SER A 299 6.27 -21.70 -7.25
N ALA A 300 7.12 -21.04 -6.46
CA ALA A 300 8.08 -20.07 -6.96
C ALA A 300 8.99 -20.67 -8.04
N LYS A 301 9.48 -21.91 -7.85
CA LYS A 301 10.19 -22.68 -8.87
C LYS A 301 9.41 -22.84 -10.17
N THR A 302 8.12 -23.17 -10.07
CA THR A 302 7.26 -23.36 -11.25
C THR A 302 7.16 -22.08 -12.08
N TRP A 303 7.01 -20.93 -11.41
CA TRP A 303 7.01 -19.63 -12.06
C TRP A 303 8.37 -19.30 -12.68
N ALA A 304 9.47 -19.49 -11.95
CA ALA A 304 10.82 -19.26 -12.46
C ALA A 304 11.09 -20.08 -13.73
N THR A 305 10.76 -21.38 -13.73
CA THR A 305 10.89 -22.25 -14.90
C THR A 305 10.03 -21.77 -16.08
N ALA A 306 8.80 -21.31 -15.83
CA ALA A 306 7.92 -20.83 -16.89
C ALA A 306 8.35 -19.48 -17.48
N LEU A 307 9.07 -18.66 -16.71
CA LEU A 307 9.54 -17.34 -17.12
C LEU A 307 10.96 -17.36 -17.70
N TYR A 308 11.73 -18.43 -17.46
CA TYR A 308 13.15 -18.52 -17.79
C TYR A 308 13.47 -18.14 -19.24
N GLU A 309 12.82 -18.75 -20.22
CA GLU A 309 13.11 -18.51 -21.64
C GLU A 309 12.80 -17.07 -22.07
N TYR A 310 11.83 -16.42 -21.42
CA TYR A 310 11.49 -15.03 -21.70
C TYR A 310 12.43 -14.04 -21.00
N ALA A 311 13.03 -14.45 -19.87
CA ALA A 311 13.98 -13.64 -19.11
C ALA A 311 15.40 -13.67 -19.71
N GLN A 312 15.75 -14.73 -20.44
CA GLN A 312 17.03 -14.86 -21.13
C GLN A 312 17.00 -14.16 -22.49
N SER A 313 17.81 -13.12 -22.66
CA SER A 313 17.80 -12.29 -23.89
C SER A 313 18.25 -13.08 -25.13
N GLU A 314 19.17 -14.02 -24.96
CA GLU A 314 19.71 -14.89 -26.00
C GLU A 314 18.69 -15.88 -26.57
N LYS A 315 17.61 -16.19 -25.82
CA LYS A 315 16.54 -17.08 -26.28
C LYS A 315 15.57 -16.40 -27.26
N GLN A 316 15.66 -15.07 -27.38
CA GLN A 316 14.86 -14.25 -28.30
C GLN A 316 13.34 -14.48 -28.20
N GLN A 317 12.83 -14.88 -27.03
CA GLN A 317 11.41 -15.08 -26.80
C GLN A 317 10.65 -13.79 -26.48
N MET A 318 11.38 -12.69 -26.26
CA MET A 318 10.84 -11.34 -26.08
C MET A 318 11.24 -10.46 -27.26
N LEU A 319 10.26 -10.18 -28.13
CA LEU A 319 10.46 -9.47 -29.39
C LEU A 319 10.11 -8.00 -29.27
N VAL A 320 10.84 -7.13 -29.97
CA VAL A 320 10.54 -5.69 -30.07
C VAL A 320 9.40 -5.48 -31.07
N CYS A 321 8.40 -4.68 -30.70
CA CYS A 321 7.27 -4.41 -31.58
C CYS A 321 7.69 -3.56 -32.79
N GLN A 322 7.15 -3.87 -33.97
CA GLN A 322 7.41 -3.09 -35.18
C GLN A 322 6.69 -1.72 -35.17
N LYS A 323 5.50 -1.63 -34.57
CA LYS A 323 4.69 -0.40 -34.52
C LYS A 323 5.26 0.64 -33.55
N ASP A 324 5.79 0.19 -32.42
CA ASP A 324 6.43 1.06 -31.42
C ASP A 324 7.63 0.32 -30.82
N LYS A 325 8.84 0.83 -31.08
CA LYS A 325 10.09 0.22 -30.63
C LYS A 325 10.26 0.21 -29.11
N LYS A 326 9.45 0.99 -28.37
CA LYS A 326 9.40 0.96 -26.89
C LYS A 326 8.62 -0.23 -26.36
N HIS A 327 7.80 -0.89 -27.19
CA HIS A 327 7.05 -2.06 -26.80
C HIS A 327 7.82 -3.35 -27.04
N GLN A 328 7.57 -4.33 -26.17
CA GLN A 328 8.03 -5.70 -26.32
C GLN A 328 6.84 -6.66 -26.15
N TYR A 329 6.93 -7.84 -26.76
CA TYR A 329 5.89 -8.85 -26.71
C TYR A 329 6.47 -10.27 -26.75
N PHE A 330 5.70 -11.23 -26.27
CA PHE A 330 6.07 -12.64 -26.29
C PHE A 330 6.04 -13.18 -27.72
N ALA A 331 7.06 -13.92 -28.12
CA ALA A 331 7.09 -14.58 -29.43
C ALA A 331 5.81 -15.41 -29.68
N GLY A 332 5.25 -15.30 -30.88
CA GLY A 332 3.99 -15.95 -31.24
C GLY A 332 2.71 -15.34 -30.64
N LYS A 333 2.80 -14.22 -29.90
CA LYS A 333 1.62 -13.49 -29.37
C LYS A 333 1.53 -12.09 -29.97
N ALA A 334 0.35 -11.49 -29.91
CA ALA A 334 0.16 -10.09 -30.29
C ALA A 334 0.77 -9.14 -29.25
N CYS A 335 1.17 -7.94 -29.67
CA CYS A 335 1.70 -6.94 -28.74
C CYS A 335 0.62 -6.42 -27.78
N ALA A 336 0.72 -6.81 -26.51
CA ALA A 336 -0.18 -6.40 -25.44
C ALA A 336 -0.26 -4.88 -25.26
N ALA A 337 0.86 -4.17 -25.40
CA ALA A 337 0.91 -2.72 -25.20
C ALA A 337 0.19 -1.97 -26.33
N CYS A 338 0.35 -2.40 -27.59
CA CYS A 338 -0.43 -1.86 -28.71
C CYS A 338 -1.93 -2.16 -28.55
N ALA A 339 -2.29 -3.39 -28.19
CA ALA A 339 -3.69 -3.76 -27.96
C ALA A 339 -4.34 -2.89 -26.86
N ARG A 340 -3.61 -2.67 -25.76
CA ARG A 340 -4.01 -1.77 -24.67
C ARG A 340 -4.21 -0.34 -25.16
N GLN A 341 -3.27 0.22 -25.91
CA GLN A 341 -3.39 1.59 -26.44
C GLN A 341 -4.63 1.75 -27.31
N THR A 342 -4.88 0.82 -28.24
CA THR A 342 -6.06 0.84 -29.10
C THR A 342 -7.36 0.76 -28.28
N GLN A 343 -7.43 -0.13 -27.28
CA GLN A 343 -8.60 -0.25 -26.41
C GLN A 343 -8.85 1.01 -25.59
N LEU A 344 -7.80 1.62 -25.03
CA LEU A 344 -7.92 2.86 -24.26
C LEU A 344 -8.38 4.04 -25.14
N GLN A 345 -7.87 4.14 -26.37
CA GLN A 345 -8.32 5.15 -27.34
C GLN A 345 -9.80 4.96 -27.68
N GLN A 346 -10.24 3.73 -27.94
CA GLN A 346 -11.65 3.43 -28.23
C GLN A 346 -12.55 3.83 -27.06
N VAL A 347 -12.18 3.47 -25.83
CA VAL A 347 -12.92 3.85 -24.62
C VAL A 347 -13.00 5.37 -24.47
N ALA A 348 -11.91 6.09 -24.72
CA ALA A 348 -11.89 7.55 -24.66
C ALA A 348 -12.81 8.19 -25.72
N ILE A 349 -12.85 7.65 -26.94
CA ILE A 349 -13.75 8.11 -28.01
C ILE A 349 -15.22 7.88 -27.61
N THR A 350 -15.57 6.68 -27.16
CA THR A 350 -16.94 6.35 -26.73
C THR A 350 -17.38 7.21 -25.54
N GLN A 351 -16.49 7.49 -24.59
CA GLN A 351 -16.78 8.38 -23.46
C GLN A 351 -17.08 9.80 -23.92
N LYS A 352 -16.26 10.38 -24.82
CA LYS A 352 -16.49 11.71 -25.39
C LYS A 352 -17.82 11.78 -26.15
N GLN A 353 -18.16 10.75 -26.93
CA GLN A 353 -19.45 10.68 -27.64
C GLN A 353 -20.63 10.63 -26.66
N SER A 354 -20.53 9.80 -25.61
CA SER A 354 -21.59 9.69 -24.59
C SER A 354 -21.79 10.99 -23.79
N GLN A 355 -20.71 11.74 -23.52
CA GLN A 355 -20.77 13.04 -22.86
C GLN A 355 -21.46 14.08 -23.76
N LYS A 356 -21.07 14.16 -25.04
CA LYS A 356 -21.73 15.04 -26.02
C LYS A 356 -23.22 14.73 -26.16
N GLN A 357 -23.59 13.45 -26.22
CA GLN A 357 -24.99 13.04 -26.29
C GLN A 357 -25.77 13.43 -25.03
N ARG A 358 -25.21 13.23 -23.83
CA ARG A 358 -25.82 13.67 -22.56
C ARG A 358 -25.99 15.19 -22.49
N GLU A 359 -25.01 15.94 -22.99
CA GLU A 359 -25.06 17.39 -23.04
C GLU A 359 -26.12 17.88 -24.03
N GLN A 360 -26.23 17.26 -25.21
CA GLN A 360 -27.30 17.54 -26.18
C GLN A 360 -28.69 17.23 -25.61
N ILE A 361 -28.86 16.08 -24.93
CA ILE A 361 -30.13 15.74 -24.27
C ILE A 361 -30.47 16.78 -23.21
N ARG A 362 -29.50 17.21 -22.39
CA ARG A 362 -29.69 18.26 -21.38
C ARG A 362 -30.03 19.62 -22.01
N GLN A 363 -29.38 20.00 -23.09
CA GLN A 363 -29.67 21.25 -23.80
C GLN A 363 -31.08 21.22 -24.42
N ASN A 364 -31.49 20.09 -25.00
CA ASN A 364 -32.83 19.91 -25.54
C ASN A 364 -33.90 19.89 -24.45
N SER A 365 -33.63 19.28 -23.27
CA SER A 365 -34.57 19.34 -22.14
C SER A 365 -34.74 20.76 -21.61
N ILE A 366 -33.66 21.56 -21.56
CA ILE A 366 -33.73 22.99 -21.16
C ILE A 366 -34.50 23.81 -22.20
N LYS A 367 -34.27 23.60 -23.50
CA LYS A 367 -35.03 24.28 -24.57
C LYS A 367 -36.52 23.93 -24.51
N ASN A 368 -36.86 22.66 -24.33
CA ASN A 368 -38.25 22.21 -24.25
C ASN A 368 -38.96 22.68 -22.96
N ALA A 369 -38.22 22.87 -21.86
CA ALA A 369 -38.75 23.47 -20.64
C ALA A 369 -39.10 24.97 -20.83
N ASN A 370 -38.33 25.71 -21.64
CA ASN A 370 -38.62 27.11 -21.96
C ASN A 370 -39.77 27.29 -22.96
N VAL A 371 -40.16 26.24 -23.71
CA VAL A 371 -41.28 26.29 -24.68
C VAL A 371 -42.63 25.98 -24.01
N ARG A 372 -42.65 25.30 -22.86
CA ARG A 372 -43.87 25.10 -22.06
C ARG A 372 -44.10 26.26 -21.09
N HIS A 373 -44.40 27.45 -21.63
CA HIS A 373 -45.13 28.48 -20.90
C HIS A 373 -46.63 28.28 -21.15
N THR A 374 -47.29 27.51 -20.28
CA THR A 374 -48.77 27.49 -20.15
C THR A 374 -49.16 28.56 -19.11
N PRO A 375 -50.33 29.22 -19.20
CA PRO A 375 -50.66 30.36 -18.37
C PRO A 375 -50.80 29.97 -16.89
N ILE A 376 -50.48 30.94 -16.04
CA ILE A 376 -50.49 30.91 -14.58
C ILE A 376 -51.84 30.39 -14.06
N HIS A 377 -51.82 29.22 -13.43
CA HIS A 377 -52.77 28.89 -12.37
C HIS A 377 -52.10 29.10 -11.00
N THR A 378 -52.90 29.62 -10.08
CA THR A 378 -52.57 30.19 -8.77
C THR A 378 -51.50 29.45 -7.95
N ALA A 379 -50.62 30.25 -7.36
CA ALA A 379 -49.43 29.87 -6.63
C ALA A 379 -49.68 28.95 -5.41
N PRO A 380 -48.82 27.94 -5.18
CA PRO A 380 -48.57 27.45 -3.84
C PRO A 380 -47.52 28.34 -3.15
N ALA A 381 -47.60 28.43 -1.82
CA ALA A 381 -46.84 29.34 -0.98
C ALA A 381 -45.31 29.32 -1.25
N LYS A 382 -44.71 30.52 -1.28
CA LYS A 382 -43.26 30.72 -1.38
C LYS A 382 -42.55 29.94 -0.25
N PRO A 383 -41.49 29.16 -0.55
CA PRO A 383 -40.57 28.76 0.49
C PRO A 383 -39.88 30.00 1.05
N ILE A 384 -39.84 30.10 2.38
CA ILE A 384 -39.21 31.18 3.13
C ILE A 384 -37.77 31.34 2.63
N GLN A 385 -37.48 32.49 2.01
CA GLN A 385 -36.10 32.84 1.65
C GLN A 385 -35.33 33.18 2.94
N PRO A 386 -34.09 32.70 3.11
CA PRO A 386 -33.29 33.07 4.27
C PRO A 386 -33.06 34.60 4.27
N PRO A 387 -33.00 35.24 5.45
CA PRO A 387 -32.91 36.70 5.54
C PRO A 387 -31.68 37.24 4.79
N ALA A 388 -31.80 38.44 4.21
CA ALA A 388 -30.83 39.05 3.28
C ALA A 388 -29.37 39.05 3.78
N ILE A 389 -29.17 39.00 5.09
CA ILE A 389 -27.88 38.89 5.77
C ILE A 389 -27.11 37.62 5.35
N PHE A 390 -27.80 36.49 5.13
CA PHE A 390 -27.15 35.24 4.70
C PHE A 390 -26.72 35.28 3.22
N ILE A 391 -27.37 36.09 2.40
CA ILE A 391 -27.06 36.21 0.97
C ILE A 391 -25.84 37.12 0.79
N SER A 392 -25.78 38.24 1.51
CA SER A 392 -24.64 39.17 1.47
C SER A 392 -23.36 38.53 2.04
N LEU A 393 -23.47 37.76 3.14
CA LEU A 393 -22.33 37.04 3.72
C LEU A 393 -21.77 35.98 2.76
N LYS A 394 -22.64 35.24 2.07
CA LYS A 394 -22.24 34.20 1.10
C LYS A 394 -21.54 34.80 -0.13
N GLN A 395 -21.97 35.98 -0.57
CA GLN A 395 -21.36 36.68 -1.70
C GLN A 395 -19.99 37.28 -1.33
N ALA A 396 -19.86 37.83 -0.12
CA ALA A 396 -18.57 38.30 0.40
C ALA A 396 -17.55 37.16 0.58
N LEU A 397 -17.98 36.03 1.14
CA LEU A 397 -17.15 34.84 1.35
C LEU A 397 -16.68 34.19 0.03
N SER A 398 -17.46 34.32 -1.03
CA SER A 398 -17.12 33.73 -2.34
C SER A 398 -15.97 34.45 -3.07
N LYS A 399 -15.60 35.66 -2.64
CA LYS A 399 -14.49 36.46 -3.20
C LYS A 399 -13.16 36.26 -2.49
N VAL A 400 -13.12 35.51 -1.38
CA VAL A 400 -11.90 35.25 -0.60
C VAL A 400 -11.25 33.95 -1.10
N PRO A 401 -9.94 33.94 -1.45
CA PRO A 401 -9.24 32.72 -1.81
C PRO A 401 -9.36 31.65 -0.71
N ALA A 402 -9.67 30.41 -1.08
CA ALA A 402 -9.98 29.33 -0.13
C ALA A 402 -8.89 29.12 0.94
N VAL A 403 -7.62 29.33 0.60
CA VAL A 403 -6.49 29.22 1.55
C VAL A 403 -6.59 30.26 2.67
N ILE A 404 -6.93 31.51 2.34
CA ILE A 404 -7.05 32.63 3.29
C ILE A 404 -8.29 32.43 4.19
N PHE A 405 -9.38 31.91 3.62
CA PHE A 405 -10.58 31.59 4.39
C PHE A 405 -10.35 30.42 5.37
N HIS A 406 -9.65 29.37 4.92
CA HIS A 406 -9.33 28.22 5.76
C HIS A 406 -8.29 28.55 6.85
N THR A 407 -7.30 29.41 6.59
CA THR A 407 -6.36 29.87 7.63
C THR A 407 -7.03 30.80 8.64
N ALA A 408 -7.93 31.69 8.20
CA ALA A 408 -8.71 32.52 9.11
C ALA A 408 -9.58 31.67 10.05
N ILE A 409 -10.27 30.65 9.51
CA ILE A 409 -11.05 29.71 10.34
C ILE A 409 -10.15 28.91 11.28
N ALA A 410 -8.98 28.45 10.81
CA ALA A 410 -8.05 27.68 11.64
C ALA A 410 -7.46 28.48 12.82
N ILE A 411 -7.46 29.82 12.75
CA ILE A 411 -6.99 30.71 13.83
C ILE A 411 -8.16 31.17 14.71
N ILE A 412 -9.29 31.54 14.10
CA ILE A 412 -10.44 32.09 14.82
C ILE A 412 -11.21 30.99 15.58
N ALA A 413 -11.33 29.79 15.01
CA ALA A 413 -12.06 28.70 15.66
C ALA A 413 -11.43 28.24 16.98
N PRO A 414 -10.09 28.06 17.12
CA PRO A 414 -9.47 27.76 18.41
C PRO A 414 -9.61 28.90 19.43
N ILE A 415 -9.58 30.16 19.00
CA ILE A 415 -9.71 31.32 19.90
C ILE A 415 -11.13 31.42 20.45
N ILE A 416 -12.15 31.29 19.59
CA ILE A 416 -13.55 31.24 20.01
C ILE A 416 -13.79 30.01 20.89
N PHE A 417 -13.20 28.86 20.55
CA PHE A 417 -13.26 27.63 21.35
C PHE A 417 -12.61 27.78 22.73
N GLY A 418 -11.46 28.46 22.83
CA GLY A 418 -10.80 28.77 24.11
C GLY A 418 -11.61 29.74 24.98
N LEU A 419 -12.25 30.75 24.37
CA LEU A 419 -13.16 31.67 25.06
C LEU A 419 -14.44 30.97 25.54
N PHE A 420 -14.95 29.99 24.77
CA PHE A 420 -16.09 29.17 25.18
C PHE A 420 -15.72 28.23 26.34
N LEU A 421 -14.51 27.63 26.30
CA LEU A 421 -14.00 26.82 27.40
C LEU A 421 -13.86 27.60 28.72
N MET A 422 -13.48 28.89 28.66
CA MET A 422 -13.43 29.77 29.84
C MET A 422 -14.80 29.97 30.53
N TYR A 423 -15.91 29.82 29.81
CA TYR A 423 -17.27 29.95 30.37
C TYR A 423 -17.78 28.67 31.03
N PHE A 424 -17.18 27.51 30.74
CA PHE A 424 -17.56 26.20 31.28
C PHE A 424 -16.56 25.65 32.32
N ILE A 425 -15.44 26.34 32.53
CA ILE A 425 -14.57 26.12 33.70
C ILE A 425 -15.16 26.93 34.86
N PRO A 426 -15.56 26.29 35.98
CA PRO A 426 -16.01 27.02 37.16
C PRO A 426 -14.94 28.04 37.57
N GLN A 427 -15.33 29.30 37.77
CA GLN A 427 -14.46 30.38 38.23
C GLN A 427 -13.92 30.03 39.63
N GLY A 428 -12.80 29.30 39.67
CA GLY A 428 -12.23 28.78 40.91
C GLY A 428 -11.20 27.68 40.72
N ILE A 429 -10.41 27.68 39.64
CA ILE A 429 -9.23 26.80 39.51
C ILE A 429 -8.08 27.62 38.93
N SER A 430 -7.43 28.37 39.82
CA SER A 430 -6.10 28.91 39.57
C SER A 430 -5.09 27.76 39.63
N GLY A 431 -4.55 27.39 38.47
CA GLY A 431 -3.20 26.83 38.32
C GLY A 431 -2.90 25.51 39.03
N ASP A 432 -3.41 24.39 38.51
CA ASP A 432 -2.62 23.15 38.49
C ASP A 432 -3.12 22.20 37.38
N LEU A 433 -2.24 21.92 36.41
CA LEU A 433 -2.50 21.04 35.27
C LEU A 433 -2.26 19.59 35.69
N GLY A 434 -3.21 18.99 36.42
CA GLY A 434 -3.13 17.57 36.76
C GLY A 434 -4.43 17.00 37.31
N PHE A 435 -5.04 16.05 36.58
CA PHE A 435 -5.92 14.93 36.97
C PHE A 435 -6.90 15.02 38.19
N THR A 436 -7.14 16.17 38.81
CA THR A 436 -7.99 16.34 40.00
C THR A 436 -9.49 16.27 39.70
N TRP A 437 -9.91 16.67 38.50
CA TRP A 437 -11.31 16.57 38.08
C TRP A 437 -11.82 15.12 38.01
N ILE A 438 -10.94 14.15 37.76
CA ILE A 438 -11.32 12.71 37.75
C ILE A 438 -11.66 12.25 39.16
N THR A 439 -10.91 12.71 40.17
CA THR A 439 -11.20 12.36 41.56
C THR A 439 -12.47 13.01 42.08
N ASP A 440 -12.82 14.20 41.59
CA ASP A 440 -14.08 14.87 41.95
C ASP A 440 -15.27 14.24 41.23
N LEU A 441 -15.10 13.82 39.97
CA LEU A 441 -16.13 13.09 39.22
C LEU A 441 -16.47 11.74 39.87
N ILE A 442 -15.47 11.00 40.37
CA ILE A 442 -15.68 9.72 41.07
C ILE A 442 -16.47 9.91 42.39
N LYS A 443 -16.38 11.08 43.02
CA LYS A 443 -17.10 11.42 44.25
C LYS A 443 -18.50 12.02 44.01
N ALA A 444 -18.81 12.43 42.78
CA ALA A 444 -20.10 12.99 42.41
C ALA A 444 -21.24 11.96 42.54
N ASN A 445 -22.47 12.43 42.69
CA ASN A 445 -23.62 11.53 42.76
C ASN A 445 -23.85 10.83 41.40
N TYR A 446 -24.54 9.68 41.43
CA TYR A 446 -24.71 8.83 40.24
C TYR A 446 -25.41 9.56 39.08
N ILE A 447 -26.32 10.49 39.37
CA ILE A 447 -27.04 11.24 38.34
C ILE A 447 -26.08 12.20 37.61
N GLU A 448 -25.22 12.91 38.35
CA GLU A 448 -24.20 13.80 37.77
C GLU A 448 -23.18 13.03 36.93
N GLN A 449 -22.71 11.87 37.42
CA GLN A 449 -21.80 11.00 36.66
C GLN A 449 -22.43 10.54 35.33
N LEU A 450 -23.72 10.15 35.36
CA LEU A 450 -24.45 9.72 34.17
C LEU A 450 -24.61 10.87 33.17
N LEU A 451 -24.94 12.07 33.65
CA LEU A 451 -25.17 13.26 32.83
C LEU A 451 -23.88 13.73 32.15
N ILE A 452 -22.76 13.74 32.90
CA ILE A 452 -21.44 14.09 32.37
C ILE A 452 -20.96 13.04 31.35
N THR A 453 -21.22 11.76 31.60
CA THR A 453 -20.88 10.69 30.65
C THR A 453 -21.69 10.81 29.37
N MET A 454 -23.00 11.06 29.47
CA MET A 454 -23.86 11.28 28.29
C MET A 454 -23.41 12.51 27.49
N LEU A 455 -23.10 13.62 28.16
CA LEU A 455 -22.58 14.83 27.51
C LEU A 455 -21.22 14.59 26.83
N SER A 456 -20.34 13.80 27.45
CA SER A 456 -19.03 13.43 26.89
C SER A 456 -19.17 12.56 25.63
N VAL A 457 -20.12 11.63 25.62
CA VAL A 457 -20.43 10.81 24.44
C VAL A 457 -21.02 11.67 23.32
N ILE A 458 -21.94 12.58 23.64
CA ILE A 458 -22.50 13.53 22.67
C ILE A 458 -21.39 14.44 22.11
N PHE A 459 -20.47 14.88 22.95
CA PHE A 459 -19.31 15.69 22.56
C PHE A 459 -18.36 14.92 21.62
N LEU A 460 -18.05 13.65 21.92
CA LEU A 460 -17.24 12.80 21.05
C LEU A 460 -17.93 12.53 19.71
N MET A 461 -19.25 12.33 19.70
CA MET A 461 -20.02 12.20 18.47
C MET A 461 -20.01 13.50 17.64
N MET A 462 -20.17 14.65 18.29
CA MET A 462 -20.07 15.95 17.64
C MET A 462 -18.69 16.20 17.03
N ILE A 463 -17.61 15.86 17.75
CA ILE A 463 -16.23 15.92 17.22
C ILE A 463 -16.08 15.00 16.01
N ALA A 464 -16.55 13.76 16.09
CA ALA A 464 -16.48 12.82 14.98
C ALA A 464 -17.23 13.35 13.75
N ILE A 465 -18.42 13.95 13.93
CA ILE A 465 -19.20 14.57 12.86
C ILE A 465 -18.47 15.80 12.29
N ILE A 466 -17.88 16.64 13.12
CA ILE A 466 -17.12 17.81 12.68
C ILE A 466 -15.88 17.37 11.89
N ILE A 467 -15.14 16.35 12.35
CA ILE A 467 -14.00 15.77 11.61
C ILE A 467 -14.48 15.18 10.28
N LEU A 468 -15.62 14.48 10.26
CA LEU A 468 -16.23 13.97 9.04
C LEU A 468 -16.56 15.10 8.04
N ILE A 469 -17.11 16.20 8.53
CA ILE A 469 -17.49 17.37 7.71
C ILE A 469 -16.27 18.15 7.23
N ILE A 470 -15.22 18.29 8.05
CA ILE A 470 -14.03 19.06 7.70
C ILE A 470 -13.08 18.27 6.80
N PHE A 471 -12.92 16.97 7.02
CA PHE A 471 -11.89 16.17 6.33
C PHE A 471 -12.46 15.21 5.29
N ILE A 472 -13.62 14.60 5.53
CA ILE A 472 -14.17 13.55 4.66
C ILE A 472 -15.10 14.12 3.59
N LEU A 473 -15.95 15.08 3.92
CA LEU A 473 -16.88 15.70 2.95
C LEU A 473 -16.18 16.51 1.84
N PRO A 474 -15.08 17.24 2.09
CA PRO A 474 -14.33 17.92 1.03
C PRO A 474 -13.53 16.95 0.16
N SER A 475 -12.97 15.89 0.75
CA SER A 475 -12.25 14.84 -0.01
C SER A 475 -13.20 14.02 -0.90
N LEU A 476 -14.45 13.82 -0.49
CA LEU A 476 -15.50 13.26 -1.35
C LEU A 476 -15.88 14.17 -2.54
N ARG A 477 -15.79 15.50 -2.39
CA ARG A 477 -15.97 16.45 -3.50
C ARG A 477 -14.76 16.50 -4.44
N ILE A 478 -13.56 16.31 -3.91
CA ILE A 478 -12.32 16.17 -4.71
C ILE A 478 -12.34 14.85 -5.50
N LEU A 479 -12.88 13.76 -4.93
CA LEU A 479 -13.06 12.48 -5.63
C LEU A 479 -14.22 12.47 -6.65
N LYS A 480 -15.23 13.36 -6.50
CA LYS A 480 -16.32 13.52 -7.48
C LYS A 480 -15.97 14.45 -8.65
N ARG A 481 -14.88 15.23 -8.55
CA ARG A 481 -14.30 15.87 -9.73
C ARG A 481 -13.33 14.88 -10.39
N LYS A 482 -13.88 14.07 -11.30
CA LYS A 482 -13.04 13.45 -12.34
C LYS A 482 -12.32 14.55 -13.13
N PRO A 483 -11.10 14.28 -13.62
CA PRO A 483 -10.30 15.26 -14.35
C PRO A 483 -11.04 15.87 -15.54
#